data_AF-A0A1H8V815-F1
#
_entry.id   AF-A0A1H8V815-F1
#
_cell.length_a   1.000
_cell.length_b   1.000
_cell.length_c   1.000
_cell.angle_alpha   90.00
_cell.angle_beta   90.00
_cell.angle_gamma   90.00
#
_symmetry.space_group_name_H-M   'P 1'
#
loop_
_entity.id
_entity.type
_entity.pdbx_description
1 polymer ?
#
loop_
_entity_poly.entity_id
_entity_poly.type
_entity_poly.pdbx_seq_one_letter_code
_entity_poly.pdbx_strand_id
1 'polypeptide(L)'
;MPMSWLGLMRPSLLWVAVLLGASPPVVAQTPPAPDDTTAYCRQLADLYRRFVLPPAGWGADLEATYALEACRKGNPEGIPVLEKKLRDNRVSIPGKEFKP
;
A
#
# COMPACT_ATOMS: atom_id res chain seq x y z
N MET A 1 -11.70 -65.72 0.64
CA MET A 1 -10.22 -65.77 0.64
C MET A 1 -9.81 -65.99 -0.81
N PRO A 2 -8.93 -65.17 -1.43
CA PRO A 2 -7.54 -65.10 -1.00
C PRO A 2 -6.89 -63.70 -1.04
N MET A 3 -5.83 -63.57 -0.23
CA MET A 3 -4.79 -62.54 -0.30
C MET A 3 -3.83 -62.81 -1.47
N SER A 4 -3.31 -61.76 -2.10
CA SER A 4 -2.08 -61.76 -2.92
C SER A 4 -1.45 -60.37 -2.77
N TRP A 5 -0.47 -60.16 -1.87
CA TRP A 5 0.97 -60.43 -1.94
C TRP A 5 1.71 -59.75 -3.11
N LEU A 6 2.52 -58.75 -2.72
CA LEU A 6 3.77 -58.22 -3.28
C LEU A 6 3.90 -58.01 -4.79
N GLY A 7 3.98 -56.73 -5.19
CA GLY A 7 4.59 -56.26 -6.42
C GLY A 7 5.45 -55.04 -6.17
N LEU A 8 6.74 -55.27 -5.93
CA LEU A 8 7.80 -54.28 -5.82
C LEU A 8 8.17 -53.79 -7.23
N MET A 9 7.96 -52.52 -7.57
CA MET A 9 8.66 -51.87 -8.70
C MET A 9 8.63 -50.32 -8.54
N ARG A 10 9.74 -49.73 -8.06
CA ARG A 10 10.12 -48.31 -8.28
C ARG A 10 10.59 -48.17 -9.74
N PRO A 11 10.81 -46.98 -10.34
CA PRO A 11 10.53 -45.59 -9.95
C PRO A 11 9.84 -44.78 -11.08
N SER A 12 9.20 -43.64 -10.81
CA SER A 12 8.98 -42.65 -11.88
C SER A 12 9.17 -41.24 -11.34
N LEU A 13 10.43 -40.83 -11.49
CA LEU A 13 10.98 -39.54 -11.14
C LEU A 13 10.64 -38.54 -12.25
N LEU A 14 9.40 -38.07 -12.34
CA LEU A 14 9.00 -37.01 -13.28
C LEU A 14 7.88 -36.15 -12.70
N TRP A 15 8.20 -35.37 -11.66
CA TRP A 15 7.47 -34.11 -11.43
C TRP A 15 8.22 -33.00 -12.15
N VAL A 16 7.99 -32.95 -13.47
CA VAL A 16 8.45 -31.87 -14.33
C VAL A 16 7.69 -30.61 -13.96
N ALA A 17 8.47 -29.56 -13.72
CA ALA A 17 8.07 -28.23 -13.32
C ALA A 17 7.03 -27.59 -14.24
N VAL A 18 5.99 -27.02 -13.63
CA VAL A 18 5.29 -25.84 -14.15
C VAL A 18 5.04 -24.91 -12.97
N LEU A 19 6.10 -24.21 -12.54
CA LEU A 19 5.95 -22.97 -11.78
C LEU A 19 5.82 -21.84 -12.81
N LEU A 20 4.64 -21.77 -13.43
CA LEU A 20 4.26 -20.63 -14.26
C LEU A 20 4.08 -19.44 -13.33
N GLY A 21 4.99 -18.48 -13.46
CA GLY A 21 5.10 -17.30 -12.60
C GLY A 21 3.80 -16.52 -12.47
N ALA A 22 3.28 -16.48 -11.25
CA ALA A 22 2.38 -15.41 -10.82
C ALA A 22 3.25 -14.19 -10.49
N SER A 23 3.65 -13.43 -11.52
CA SER A 23 4.17 -12.09 -11.31
C SER A 23 2.99 -11.20 -10.87
N PRO A 24 2.99 -10.60 -9.67
CA PRO A 24 1.98 -9.62 -9.33
C PRO A 24 2.08 -8.44 -10.29
N PRO A 25 0.96 -7.83 -10.73
CA PRO A 25 1.01 -6.62 -11.53
C PRO A 25 1.70 -5.53 -10.71
N VAL A 26 2.91 -5.16 -11.12
CA VAL A 26 3.54 -3.93 -10.66
C VAL A 26 2.69 -2.81 -11.26
N VAL A 27 1.82 -2.24 -10.43
CA VAL A 27 1.05 -1.05 -10.78
C VAL A 27 2.06 0.08 -10.95
N ALA A 28 2.40 0.39 -12.19
CA ALA A 28 3.23 1.55 -12.54
C ALA A 28 2.42 2.80 -12.18
N GLN A 29 2.68 3.34 -10.98
CA GLN A 29 2.13 4.62 -10.55
C GLN A 29 2.90 5.69 -11.34
N THR A 30 2.28 6.29 -12.35
CA THR A 30 2.86 7.47 -12.99
C THR A 30 3.03 8.54 -11.90
N PRO A 31 4.26 8.97 -11.59
CA PRO A 31 4.44 10.03 -10.61
C PRO A 31 3.74 11.29 -11.16
N PRO A 32 2.89 11.96 -10.36
CA PRO A 32 2.31 13.22 -10.76
C PRO A 32 3.43 14.20 -11.16
N ALA A 33 3.14 15.14 -12.05
CA ALA A 33 4.10 16.19 -12.39
C ALA A 33 4.58 16.90 -11.10
N PRO A 34 5.79 17.48 -11.05
CA PRO A 34 6.33 18.08 -9.82
C PRO A 34 5.39 19.14 -9.19
N ASP A 35 4.68 19.89 -10.03
CA ASP A 35 3.67 20.87 -9.63
C ASP A 35 2.43 20.19 -9.02
N ASP A 36 1.89 19.18 -9.71
CA ASP A 36 0.78 18.35 -9.22
C ASP A 36 1.12 17.62 -7.92
N THR A 37 2.36 17.18 -7.75
CA THR A 37 2.84 16.50 -6.55
C THR A 37 2.75 17.41 -5.33
N THR A 38 3.17 18.67 -5.50
CA THR A 38 3.13 19.68 -4.43
C THR A 38 1.69 20.08 -4.11
N ALA A 39 0.87 20.31 -5.14
CA ALA A 39 -0.55 20.61 -4.98
C ALA A 39 -1.30 19.48 -4.27
N TYR A 40 -1.02 18.23 -4.67
CA TYR A 40 -1.58 17.03 -4.06
C TYR A 40 -1.19 16.88 -2.59
N CYS A 41 0.10 17.04 -2.27
CA CYS A 41 0.59 16.98 -0.88
C CYS A 41 -0.12 18.03 0.00
N ARG A 42 -0.32 19.25 -0.51
CA ARG A 42 -1.05 20.29 0.23
C ARG A 42 -2.51 19.93 0.45
N GLN A 43 -3.17 19.33 -0.53
CA GLN A 43 -4.55 18.90 -0.39
C GLN A 43 -4.70 17.81 0.68
N LEU A 44 -3.79 16.83 0.70
CA LEU A 44 -3.74 15.81 1.76
C LEU A 44 -3.51 16.44 3.14
N ALA A 45 -2.61 17.42 3.23
CA ALA A 45 -2.32 18.11 4.47
C ALA A 45 -3.53 18.89 5.02
N ASP A 46 -4.34 19.50 4.15
CA ASP A 46 -5.57 20.19 4.55
C ASP A 46 -6.62 19.21 5.10
N LEU A 47 -6.82 18.09 4.40
CA LEU A 47 -7.74 17.03 4.85
C LEU A 47 -7.30 16.46 6.20
N TYR A 48 -6.01 16.21 6.39
CA TYR A 48 -5.50 15.66 7.64
C TYR A 48 -5.74 16.62 8.79
N ARG A 49 -5.46 17.91 8.62
CA ARG A 49 -5.73 18.94 9.63
C ARG A 49 -7.21 19.08 9.97
N ARG A 50 -8.08 18.92 8.98
CA ARG A 50 -9.53 19.12 9.15
C ARG A 50 -10.22 17.95 9.82
N PHE A 51 -9.81 16.72 9.51
CA PHE A 51 -10.57 15.52 9.86
C PHE A 51 -9.85 14.57 10.81
N VAL A 52 -8.52 14.62 10.89
CA VAL A 52 -7.72 13.65 11.64
C VAL A 52 -6.96 14.29 12.79
N LEU A 53 -6.45 15.51 12.60
CA LEU A 53 -5.62 16.17 13.60
C LEU A 53 -6.46 16.41 14.87
N PRO A 54 -6.07 15.81 16.01
CA PRO A 54 -6.84 15.94 17.23
C PRO A 54 -6.70 17.35 17.82
N PRO A 55 -7.64 17.76 18.69
CA PRO A 55 -7.50 19.02 19.41
C PRO A 55 -6.21 19.06 20.24
N ALA A 56 -5.65 20.25 20.41
CA ALA A 56 -4.40 20.45 21.12
C ALA A 56 -4.42 19.80 22.52
N GLY A 57 -3.36 19.06 22.85
CA GLY A 57 -3.23 18.34 24.12
C GLY A 57 -3.63 16.85 24.06
N TRP A 58 -4.11 16.36 22.93
CA TRP A 58 -4.41 14.95 22.69
C TRP A 58 -3.35 14.36 21.75
N GLY A 59 -2.91 13.13 22.03
CA GLY A 59 -1.73 12.46 21.48
C GLY A 59 -1.28 12.93 20.08
N ALA A 60 -0.06 13.45 20.00
CA ALA A 60 0.52 13.94 18.76
C ALA A 60 0.98 12.78 17.88
N ASP A 61 0.50 12.73 16.65
CA ASP A 61 0.99 11.81 15.63
C ASP A 61 2.27 12.40 15.01
N LEU A 62 3.44 11.95 15.52
CA LEU A 62 4.74 12.46 15.09
C LEU A 62 5.00 12.21 13.60
N GLU A 63 4.57 11.06 13.09
CA GLU A 63 4.71 10.70 11.68
C GLU A 63 3.88 11.62 10.79
N ALA A 64 2.63 11.89 11.19
CA ALA A 64 1.80 12.83 10.45
C ALA A 64 2.33 14.27 10.55
N THR A 65 2.88 14.66 11.71
CA THR A 65 3.52 15.97 11.89
C THR A 65 4.71 16.12 10.95
N TYR A 66 5.57 15.11 10.87
CA TYR A 66 6.68 15.06 9.93
C TYR A 66 6.19 15.13 8.47
N ALA A 67 5.13 14.40 8.12
CA ALA A 67 4.59 14.39 6.77
C ALA A 67 3.96 15.74 6.36
N LEU A 68 3.28 16.42 7.29
CA LEU A 68 2.77 17.78 7.08
C LEU A 68 3.92 18.77 6.81
N GLU A 69 5.03 18.61 7.53
CA GLU A 69 6.24 19.40 7.35
C GLU A 69 6.94 19.10 6.01
N ALA A 70 7.02 17.83 5.63
CA ALA A 70 7.54 17.40 4.33
C ALA A 70 6.72 18.02 3.18
N CYS A 71 5.38 17.96 3.26
CA CYS A 71 4.51 18.61 2.27
C CYS A 71 4.71 20.12 2.22
N ARG A 72 4.92 20.79 3.37
CA ARG A 72 5.20 22.23 3.40
C ARG A 72 6.48 22.59 2.65
N LYS A 73 7.49 21.73 2.73
CA LYS A 73 8.78 21.88 2.06
C LYS A 73 8.77 21.42 0.59
N GLY A 74 7.63 20.92 0.08
CA GLY A 74 7.55 20.35 -1.27
C GLY A 74 8.22 18.99 -1.42
N ASN A 75 8.48 18.29 -0.30
CA ASN A 75 9.03 16.94 -0.33
C ASN A 75 7.89 15.91 -0.51
N PRO A 76 7.90 15.10 -1.59
CA PRO A 76 6.86 14.11 -1.83
C PRO A 76 6.81 12.97 -0.81
N GLU A 77 7.84 12.78 0.03
CA GLU A 77 7.85 11.73 1.07
C GLU A 77 6.69 11.85 2.07
N GLY A 78 6.10 13.04 2.23
CA GLY A 78 4.93 13.24 3.07
C GLY A 78 3.63 12.66 2.51
N ILE A 79 3.54 12.46 1.19
CA ILE A 79 2.34 11.98 0.48
C ILE A 79 1.92 10.59 0.98
N PRO A 80 2.75 9.53 0.90
CA PRO A 80 2.33 8.19 1.29
C PRO A 80 1.93 8.09 2.76
N VAL A 81 2.56 8.88 3.64
CA VAL A 81 2.23 8.93 5.07
C VAL A 81 0.85 9.55 5.29
N LEU A 82 0.59 10.74 4.73
CA LEU A 82 -0.72 11.40 4.89
C LEU A 82 -1.84 10.59 4.24
N GLU A 83 -1.60 10.00 3.06
CA GLU A 83 -2.58 9.13 2.42
C GLU A 83 -2.95 7.94 3.31
N LYS A 84 -1.96 7.27 3.90
CA LYS A 84 -2.22 6.14 4.80
C LYS A 84 -3.02 6.59 6.02
N LYS A 85 -2.62 7.70 6.66
CA LYS A 85 -3.30 8.21 7.86
C LYS A 85 -4.74 8.63 7.57
N LEU A 86 -4.99 9.28 6.45
CA LEU A 86 -6.33 9.64 6.01
C LEU A 86 -7.20 8.39 5.77
N ARG A 87 -6.66 7.36 5.11
CA ARG A 87 -7.36 6.07 4.92
C ARG A 87 -7.64 5.36 6.24
N ASP A 88 -6.67 5.29 7.15
CA ASP A 88 -6.81 4.69 8.48
C ASP A 88 -7.94 5.38 9.28
N ASN A 89 -8.16 6.68 9.07
CA ASN A 89 -9.24 7.46 9.67
C ASN A 89 -10.52 7.53 8.81
N ARG A 90 -10.61 6.72 7.74
CA ARG A 90 -11.74 6.65 6.80
C ARG A 90 -12.12 8.00 6.15
N VAL A 91 -11.15 8.89 6.00
CA VAL A 91 -11.32 10.14 5.26
C VAL A 91 -11.18 9.86 3.76
N SER A 92 -12.15 10.30 2.97
CA SER A 92 -12.10 10.15 1.51
C SER A 92 -10.97 11.02 0.94
N ILE A 93 -10.10 10.41 0.13
CA ILE A 93 -8.91 11.05 -0.42
C ILE A 93 -9.13 11.33 -1.91
N PRO A 94 -8.91 12.57 -2.38
CA PRO A 94 -8.98 12.89 -3.80
C PRO A 94 -7.90 12.09 -4.56
N GLY A 95 -8.24 11.58 -5.73
CA GLY A 95 -7.27 10.93 -6.64
C GLY A 95 -7.12 9.42 -6.53
N LYS A 96 -7.80 8.75 -5.59
CA LYS A 96 -7.86 7.27 -5.56
C LYS A 96 -9.28 6.81 -5.29
N GLU A 97 -10.12 6.79 -6.33
CA GLU A 97 -11.24 5.85 -6.35
C GLU A 97 -10.62 4.45 -6.21
N PHE A 98 -10.65 3.92 -5.00
CA PHE A 98 -10.17 2.59 -4.68
C PHE A 98 -11.23 1.62 -5.24
N LYS A 99 -11.08 1.27 -6.52
CA LYS A 99 -11.90 0.23 -7.14
C LYS A 99 -11.35 -1.12 -6.67
N PRO A 100 -12.13 -1.91 -5.91
CA PRO A 100 -11.67 -3.17 -5.31
C PRO A 100 -11.31 -4.21 -6.38
#